data_AF-A0A7C7IXT3-F1
#
_entry.id   AF-A0A7C7IXT3-F1
#
_cell.length_a   1.000
_cell.length_b   1.000
_cell.length_c   1.000
_cell.angle_alpha   90.00
_cell.angle_beta   90.00
_cell.angle_gamma   90.00
#
_symmetry.space_group_name_H-M   'P 1'
#
loop_
_entity.id
_entity.type
_entity.pdbx_description
1 polymer ?
#
loop_
_entity_poly.entity_id
_entity_poly.type
_entity_poly.pdbx_seq_one_letter_code
_entity_poly.pdbx_strand_id
1 'polypeptide(L)' 'MGIVHGDEMVLNIGPQHPSTHGVLRLKVLTDGEIVSKITPYIGYLHRCFEKHCENLTYEQVIPFTDRCDYISSMNN' A
#
# COMPACT_ATOMS: atom_id res chain seq x y z
N MET A 1 -7.76 -28.73 -25.10
CA MET A 1 -8.62 -28.52 -23.92
C MET A 1 -8.78 -27.02 -23.78
N GLY A 2 -9.96 -26.48 -24.07
CA GLY A 2 -10.16 -25.03 -24.17
C GLY A 2 -10.18 -24.37 -22.79
N ILE A 3 -9.56 -23.20 -22.66
CA ILE A 3 -9.61 -22.38 -21.44
C ILE A 3 -10.99 -21.73 -21.41
N VAL A 4 -11.82 -22.09 -20.42
CA VAL A 4 -13.10 -21.43 -20.17
C VAL A 4 -12.79 -20.13 -19.44
N HIS A 5 -13.11 -19.00 -20.07
CA HIS A 5 -13.04 -17.69 -19.42
C HIS A 5 -14.37 -17.45 -18.71
N GLY A 6 -14.31 -16.97 -17.48
CA GLY A 6 -15.45 -16.45 -16.73
C GLY A 6 -15.73 -14.98 -17.09
N ASP A 7 -16.70 -14.40 -16.41
CA ASP A 7 -17.03 -12.99 -16.59
C ASP A 7 -15.96 -12.10 -15.95
N GLU A 8 -15.48 -11.10 -16.69
CA GLU A 8 -14.53 -10.11 -16.18
C GLU A 8 -15.21 -9.12 -15.23
N MET A 9 -14.68 -9.01 -14.01
CA MET A 9 -15.20 -8.09 -13.00
C MET A 9 -14.08 -7.21 -12.44
N VAL A 10 -14.42 -5.94 -12.18
CA VAL A 10 -13.55 -5.00 -11.49
C VAL A 10 -13.99 -4.87 -10.03
N LEU A 11 -13.16 -5.38 -9.13
CA LEU A 11 -13.33 -5.25 -7.69
C LEU A 11 -12.46 -4.13 -7.13
N ASN A 12 -13.03 -3.35 -6.22
CA ASN A 12 -12.31 -2.28 -5.53
C ASN A 12 -12.20 -2.63 -4.04
N ILE A 13 -11.01 -3.08 -3.64
CA ILE A 13 -10.71 -3.48 -2.26
C ILE A 13 -9.95 -2.33 -1.60
N GLY A 14 -10.49 -1.70 -0.56
CA GLY A 14 -9.74 -0.72 0.24
C GLY A 14 -10.60 0.42 0.78
N PRO A 15 -9.98 1.54 1.19
CA PRO A 15 -8.91 1.54 2.20
C PRO A 15 -9.40 1.11 3.60
N GLN A 16 -10.72 0.91 3.77
CA GLN A 16 -11.32 0.45 5.02
C GLN A 16 -11.27 -1.07 5.20
N HIS A 17 -10.88 -1.81 4.16
CA HIS A 17 -10.89 -3.26 4.19
C HIS A 17 -9.93 -3.80 5.27
N PRO A 18 -10.36 -4.64 6.21
CA PRO A 18 -9.57 -5.00 7.40
C PRO A 18 -8.28 -5.78 7.09
N SER A 19 -8.21 -6.43 5.93
CA SER A 19 -7.05 -7.26 5.53
C SER A 19 -5.93 -6.48 4.82
N THR A 20 -5.98 -5.14 4.78
CA THR A 20 -4.95 -4.34 4.08
C THR A 20 -3.72 -4.01 4.93
N HIS A 21 -3.66 -4.48 6.19
CA HIS A 21 -2.54 -4.26 7.13
C HIS A 21 -2.02 -2.80 7.14
N GLY A 22 -2.95 -1.85 7.15
CA GLY A 22 -2.69 -0.45 6.88
C GLY A 22 -3.72 0.09 5.89
N VAL A 23 -3.41 1.22 5.26
CA VAL A 23 -4.29 1.88 4.28
C VAL A 23 -3.82 1.62 2.85
N LEU A 24 -4.42 0.60 2.23
CA LEU A 24 -4.13 0.21 0.85
C LEU A 24 -5.44 0.07 0.06
N ARG A 25 -5.41 0.51 -1.20
CA ARG A 25 -6.51 0.24 -2.14
C ARG A 25 -5.98 -0.58 -3.30
N LEU A 26 -6.66 -1.67 -3.63
CA LEU A 26 -6.38 -2.55 -4.75
C LEU A 26 -7.57 -2.52 -5.71
N LYS A 27 -7.33 -2.12 -6.95
CA LYS A 27 -8.28 -2.33 -8.05
C LYS A 27 -7.92 -3.64 -8.72
N VAL A 28 -8.73 -4.65 -8.48
CA VAL A 28 -8.51 -6.03 -8.92
C VAL A 28 -9.41 -6.29 -10.12
N LEU A 29 -8.82 -6.76 -11.22
CA LEU A 29 -9.54 -7.35 -12.33
C LEU A 29 -9.54 -8.86 -12.12
N THR A 30 -10.71 -9.46 -12.09
CA THR A 30 -10.91 -10.90 -11.93
C THR A 30 -11.56 -11.49 -13.16
N ASP A 31 -11.09 -12.67 -13.57
CA ASP A 31 -11.73 -13.56 -14.53
C ASP A 31 -12.34 -14.72 -13.72
N GLY A 32 -13.64 -14.59 -13.38
CA GLY A 32 -14.26 -15.45 -12.38
C GLY A 32 -13.58 -15.35 -11.01
N GLU A 33 -13.06 -16.47 -10.50
CA GLU A 33 -12.32 -16.55 -9.22
C GLU A 33 -10.81 -16.27 -9.37
N ILE A 34 -10.32 -16.16 -10.60
CA ILE A 34 -8.89 -15.96 -10.87
C ILE A 34 -8.61 -14.46 -10.98
N VAL A 35 -7.57 -14.01 -10.30
CA VAL A 35 -7.10 -12.62 -10.45
C VAL A 35 -6.27 -12.51 -11.73
N SER A 36 -6.76 -11.73 -12.69
CA SER A 36 -6.05 -11.50 -13.95
C SER A 36 -5.08 -10.31 -13.87
N LYS A 37 -5.44 -9.25 -13.14
CA LYS A 37 -4.60 -8.06 -12.94
C LYS A 37 -4.93 -7.33 -11.64
N ILE A 38 -3.91 -6.74 -11.02
CA ILE A 38 -4.08 -5.87 -9.85
C ILE A 38 -3.40 -4.52 -10.13
N THR A 39 -4.09 -3.43 -9.81
CA THR A 39 -3.50 -2.08 -9.75
C THR A 39 -3.53 -1.58 -8.30
N PRO A 40 -2.36 -1.49 -7.63
CA PRO A 40 -2.29 -0.95 -6.29
C PRO A 40 -2.31 0.58 -6.33
N TYR A 41 -3.17 1.17 -5.51
CA TYR A 41 -3.20 2.59 -5.21
C TYR A 41 -2.62 2.80 -3.82
N ILE A 42 -1.40 3.34 -3.79
CA ILE A 42 -0.63 3.62 -2.57
C ILE A 42 -0.62 5.13 -2.27
N GLY A 43 -0.03 5.51 -1.14
CA GLY A 43 0.17 6.93 -0.78
C GLY A 43 -0.90 7.52 0.15
N TYR A 44 -1.86 6.73 0.61
CA TYR A 44 -2.83 7.16 1.64
C TYR A 44 -2.17 7.59 2.96
N LEU A 45 -0.95 7.12 3.22
CA LEU A 45 -0.12 7.52 4.37
C LEU A 45 1.16 8.28 3.93
N HIS A 46 1.13 8.96 2.78
CA HIS A 46 2.25 9.82 2.39
C HIS A 46 2.29 11.07 3.29
N ARG A 47 3.40 11.28 3.99
CA ARG A 47 3.57 12.36 4.98
C ARG A 47 4.66 13.38 4.60
N CYS A 48 5.11 13.37 3.34
CA CYS A 48 6.19 14.23 2.87
C CYS A 48 7.47 14.14 3.75
N PHE A 49 7.82 12.93 4.22
CA PHE A 49 8.91 12.71 5.19
C PHE A 49 10.24 13.33 4.71
N GLU A 50 10.63 13.07 3.47
CA GLU A 50 11.85 13.63 2.87
C GLU A 50 11.87 15.17 2.94
N LYS A 51 10.75 15.80 2.56
CA LYS A 51 10.61 17.26 2.61
C LYS A 51 10.62 17.81 4.03
N HIS A 52 10.08 17.07 4.98
CA HIS A 52 10.10 17.45 6.39
C HIS A 52 11.53 17.43 6.94
N CYS A 53 12.33 16.43 6.55
CA CYS A 53 13.72 16.28 6.97
C CYS A 53 14.63 17.40 6.44
N GLU A 54 14.30 18.03 5.31
CA GLU A 54 15.05 19.19 4.80
C GLU A 54 15.09 20.39 5.76
N ASN A 55 14.13 20.48 6.69
CA ASN A 55 14.01 21.60 7.63
C ASN A 55 14.44 21.25 9.07
N LEU A 56 14.97 20.05 9.30
CA LEU A 56 15.34 19.55 10.63
C LEU A 56 16.83 19.22 10.69
N THR A 57 17.41 19.29 11.89
CA THR A 57 18.76 18.78 12.12
C THR A 57 18.75 17.25 12.17
N TYR A 58 19.90 16.63 11.96
CA TYR A 58 20.02 15.16 11.97
C TYR A 58 19.47 14.52 13.24
N GLU A 59 19.72 15.11 14.41
CA GLU A 59 19.24 14.59 15.70
C GLU A 59 17.72 14.64 15.81
N GLN A 60 17.09 15.65 15.19
CA GLN A 60 15.64 15.84 15.20
C GLN A 60 14.92 14.87 14.26
N VAL A 61 15.61 14.31 13.26
CA VAL A 61 15.04 13.35 12.29
C VAL A 61 14.93 11.94 12.86
N ILE A 62 15.79 11.56 13.81
CA ILE A 62 15.83 10.22 14.44
C ILE A 62 14.44 9.70 14.88
N PRO A 63 13.61 10.45 15.64
CA PRO A 63 12.29 9.95 16.03
C PRO A 63 11.29 9.81 14.87
N PHE A 64 11.57 10.38 13.70
CA PHE A 64 10.73 10.24 12.51
C PHE A 64 11.10 9.03 11.66
N THR A 65 12.37 8.61 11.65
CA THR A 65 12.80 7.38 10.94
C THR A 65 12.16 6.14 11.54
N ASP A 66 11.99 6.10 12.88
CA ASP A 66 11.27 5.04 13.60
C ASP A 66 9.84 4.76 13.10
N ARG A 67 9.24 5.74 12.42
CA ARG A 67 7.87 5.66 11.88
C ARG A 67 7.82 5.29 10.40
N CYS A 68 8.96 5.01 9.77
CA CYS A 68 9.03 4.55 8.38
C CYS A 68 8.73 3.05 8.31
N ASP A 69 9.45 2.24 9.08
CA ASP A 69 9.00 0.90 9.49
C ASP A 69 8.54 0.95 10.96
N TYR A 70 7.23 0.92 11.16
CA TYR A 70 6.62 0.97 12.49
C TYR A 70 6.68 -0.36 13.25
N ILE A 71 7.16 -1.45 12.62
CA ILE A 71 7.35 -2.76 13.24
C ILE A 71 8.82 -2.95 13.65
N SER A 72 9.76 -2.43 12.87
CA SER A 72 11.21 -2.57 13.12
C SER A 72 11.94 -1.23 13.20
N SER A 73 11.56 -0.39 14.17
CA SER A 73 12.03 1.00 14.27
C SER A 73 13.56 1.15 14.30
N MET A 74 14.27 0.29 15.03
CA MET A 74 15.74 0.38 15.22
C MET A 74 16.58 0.00 14.00
N ASN A 75 15.98 -0.65 12.99
CA ASN A 75 16.67 -1.11 11.78
C ASN A 75 16.49 -0.15 10.58
N ASN A 76 15.70 0.91 10.74
CA ASN A 76 15.53 1.96 9.74
C ASN A 76 16.81 2.79 9.56
#